data_AF-A0A849RNS5-F1
#
_entry.id   AF-A0A849RNS5-F1
#
_cell.length_a   1.000
_cell.length_b   1.000
_cell.length_c   1.000
_cell.angle_alpha   90.00
_cell.angle_beta   90.00
_cell.angle_gamma   90.00
#
_symmetry.space_group_name_H-M   'P 1'
#
loop_
_entity.id
_entity.type
_entity.pdbx_description
1 polymer ?
#
loop_
_entity_poly.entity_id
_entity_poly.type
_entity_poly.pdbx_seq_one_letter_code
_entity_poly.pdbx_strand_id
1 'polypeptide(L)'
;MSDESKNPYQEGKRAGIHPLIVIFAVLIGLWLFVFLIVPSSKNKQAAGTEGPTGPAIEDPEAAPVLFKVQAVVSDMNAISLTVPPEATDSQVAGLLKRFKSDRLAGTLIDLLPPTTPGHKLGDHAVADIYIVSDAQYAQADVIRTLTRGAHAPGNLYPQAV
;
A
#
# COMPACT_ATOMS: atom_id res chain seq x y z
N MET A 1 -59.53 -58.54 0.79
CA MET A 1 -59.69 -57.47 1.81
C MET A 1 -58.32 -57.22 2.42
N SER A 2 -57.61 -56.14 2.09
CA SER A 2 -57.77 -54.78 2.68
C SER A 2 -57.41 -54.80 4.17
N ASP A 3 -56.50 -54.03 4.75
CA ASP A 3 -55.73 -52.87 4.33
C ASP A 3 -54.68 -52.58 5.43
N GLU A 4 -53.65 -51.80 5.10
CA GLU A 4 -53.02 -50.78 5.97
C GLU A 4 -52.10 -51.19 7.15
N SER A 5 -50.78 -51.16 6.90
CA SER A 5 -49.79 -50.74 7.91
C SER A 5 -48.99 -49.53 7.37
N LYS A 6 -49.71 -48.43 7.15
CA LYS A 6 -49.11 -47.11 6.92
C LYS A 6 -48.25 -46.73 8.12
N ASN A 7 -46.96 -46.49 7.88
CA ASN A 7 -46.08 -45.81 8.81
C ASN A 7 -46.77 -44.53 9.32
N PRO A 8 -46.97 -44.35 10.64
CA PRO A 8 -47.62 -43.15 11.15
C PRO A 8 -46.71 -41.95 10.89
N TYR A 9 -47.26 -40.96 10.20
CA TYR A 9 -46.60 -39.68 9.98
C TYR A 9 -46.34 -39.03 11.36
N GLN A 10 -45.07 -38.90 11.75
CA GLN A 10 -44.67 -38.28 13.01
C GLN A 10 -44.58 -36.76 12.83
N GLU A 11 -45.71 -36.09 12.92
CA GLU A 11 -45.76 -34.63 12.96
C GLU A 11 -45.08 -34.13 14.25
N GLY A 12 -44.05 -33.28 14.11
CA GLY A 12 -43.34 -32.67 15.24
C GLY A 12 -41.92 -33.20 15.51
N LYS A 13 -41.48 -34.29 14.89
CA LYS A 13 -40.05 -34.63 14.88
C LYS A 13 -39.38 -33.72 13.86
N ARG A 14 -38.56 -32.77 14.31
CA ARG A 14 -37.73 -31.93 13.42
C ARG A 14 -36.72 -32.82 12.69
N ALA A 15 -37.18 -33.53 11.66
CA ALA A 15 -36.38 -34.35 10.76
C ALA A 15 -35.62 -33.41 9.82
N GLY A 16 -34.64 -32.72 10.37
CA GLY A 16 -33.77 -31.81 9.65
C GLY A 16 -32.45 -31.71 10.39
N ILE A 17 -31.35 -31.71 9.65
CA ILE A 17 -30.03 -31.39 10.20
C ILE A 17 -30.15 -30.06 10.95
N HIS A 18 -29.63 -30.00 12.18
CA HIS A 18 -29.79 -28.85 13.06
C HIS A 18 -29.45 -27.55 12.30
N PRO A 19 -30.30 -26.51 12.33
CA PRO A 19 -30.15 -25.34 11.46
C PRO A 19 -28.78 -24.65 11.59
N LEU A 20 -28.17 -24.67 12.78
CA LEU A 20 -26.79 -24.20 12.97
C LEU A 20 -25.75 -24.96 12.14
N ILE A 21 -25.89 -26.29 11.99
CA ILE A 21 -24.97 -27.12 11.22
C ILE A 21 -25.06 -26.76 9.73
N VAL A 22 -26.29 -26.51 9.24
CA VAL A 22 -26.51 -26.08 7.85
C VAL A 22 -25.85 -24.73 7.60
N ILE A 23 -26.06 -23.75 8.49
CA ILE A 23 -25.43 -22.43 8.38
C ILE A 23 -23.90 -22.54 8.40
N PHE A 24 -23.36 -23.36 9.31
CA PHE A 24 -21.92 -23.54 9.43
C PHE A 24 -21.31 -24.22 8.20
N ALA A 25 -21.99 -25.21 7.62
CA ALA A 25 -21.56 -25.86 6.38
C ALA A 25 -21.57 -24.89 5.19
N VAL A 26 -22.57 -24.01 5.10
CA VAL A 26 -22.64 -22.97 4.06
C VAL A 26 -21.51 -21.95 4.22
N LEU A 27 -21.24 -21.50 5.45
CA LEU A 27 -20.16 -20.55 5.72
C LEU A 27 -18.78 -21.14 5.38
N ILE A 28 -18.51 -22.38 5.80
CA ILE A 28 -17.24 -23.06 5.49
C ILE A 28 -17.12 -23.31 3.98
N GLY A 29 -18.18 -23.78 3.33
CA GLY A 29 -18.18 -24.04 1.89
C GLY A 29 -17.89 -22.77 1.09
N LEU A 30 -18.53 -21.65 1.45
CA LEU A 30 -18.28 -20.35 0.82
C LEU A 30 -16.85 -19.86 1.09
N TRP A 31 -16.38 -19.96 2.33
CA TRP A 31 -15.03 -19.57 2.70
C TRP A 31 -13.96 -20.34 1.92
N LEU A 32 -14.12 -21.67 1.79
CA LEU A 32 -13.23 -22.53 1.00
C LEU A 32 -13.28 -22.19 -0.49
N PHE A 33 -14.46 -21.91 -1.02
CA PHE A 33 -14.63 -21.52 -2.42
C PHE A 33 -13.89 -20.22 -2.75
N VAL A 34 -14.00 -19.21 -1.88
CA VAL A 34 -13.22 -17.96 -2.00
C VAL A 34 -11.73 -18.24 -1.87
N PHE A 35 -11.32 -19.06 -0.90
CA PHE A 35 -9.92 -19.42 -0.70
C PHE A 35 -9.28 -20.15 -1.90
N LEU A 36 -10.05 -21.01 -2.58
CA LEU A 36 -9.58 -21.78 -3.75
C LEU A 36 -9.55 -20.95 -5.04
N ILE A 37 -10.52 -20.07 -5.25
CA ILE A 37 -10.62 -19.28 -6.49
C ILE A 37 -9.75 -18.05 -6.44
N VAL A 38 -9.56 -17.45 -5.26
CA VAL A 38 -8.65 -16.31 -5.11
C VAL A 38 -7.23 -16.86 -5.09
N PRO A 39 -6.44 -16.75 -6.18
CA PRO A 39 -5.04 -17.09 -6.12
C PRO A 39 -4.40 -16.25 -5.01
N SER A 40 -3.66 -16.90 -4.10
CA SER A 40 -2.86 -16.20 -3.09
C SER A 40 -1.92 -15.24 -3.82
N SER A 41 -2.30 -13.96 -3.87
CA SER A 41 -1.59 -12.93 -4.59
C SER A 41 -0.40 -12.48 -3.77
N LYS A 42 0.58 -13.38 -3.58
CA LYS A 42 1.91 -12.97 -3.14
C LYS A 42 2.65 -12.16 -4.19
N ASN A 43 2.19 -12.13 -5.43
CA ASN A 43 2.63 -11.21 -6.49
C ASN A 43 1.56 -11.19 -7.57
N LYS A 44 0.87 -10.06 -7.75
CA LYS A 44 0.20 -9.65 -9.01
C LYS A 44 -0.48 -8.30 -8.76
N GLN A 45 0.23 -7.22 -9.06
CA GLN A 45 -0.38 -5.93 -9.37
C GLN A 45 -1.34 -6.12 -10.54
N ALA A 46 -2.52 -5.53 -10.42
CA ALA A 46 -3.57 -5.56 -11.43
C ALA A 46 -3.07 -4.92 -12.73
N ALA A 47 -3.22 -5.64 -13.85
CA ALA A 47 -2.99 -5.10 -15.17
C ALA A 47 -4.17 -4.19 -15.56
N GLY A 48 -3.98 -2.88 -15.42
CA GLY A 48 -4.81 -1.82 -15.99
C GLY A 48 -3.96 -1.02 -16.97
N THR A 49 -4.24 -1.22 -18.26
CA THR A 49 -3.83 -0.46 -19.45
C THR A 49 -3.14 0.89 -19.27
N GLU A 50 -1.79 0.96 -19.24
CA GLU A 50 -0.99 2.10 -19.75
C GLU A 50 0.43 1.65 -20.16
N GLY A 51 0.80 1.85 -21.44
CA GLY A 51 2.19 1.98 -21.93
C GLY A 51 3.10 0.73 -21.98
N PRO A 52 4.16 0.74 -22.81
CA PRO A 52 5.15 -0.34 -22.86
C PRO A 52 6.10 -0.22 -21.67
N THR A 53 5.64 -0.61 -20.48
CA THR A 53 6.53 -0.86 -19.34
C THR A 53 6.87 -2.36 -19.38
N GLY A 54 7.99 -2.69 -20.03
CA GLY A 54 8.66 -3.95 -19.76
C GLY A 54 8.93 -4.05 -18.25
N PRO A 55 8.99 -5.26 -17.66
CA PRO A 55 9.27 -5.40 -16.25
C PRO A 55 10.59 -4.67 -15.96
N ALA A 56 10.54 -3.66 -15.09
CA ALA A 56 11.75 -3.14 -14.47
C ALA A 56 12.41 -4.35 -13.83
N ILE A 57 13.54 -4.78 -14.41
CA ILE A 57 14.31 -5.89 -13.89
C ILE A 57 14.85 -5.37 -12.56
N GLU A 58 14.11 -5.66 -11.49
CA GLU A 58 14.53 -5.35 -10.14
C GLU A 58 15.79 -6.17 -9.89
N ASP A 59 16.93 -5.50 -9.79
CA ASP A 59 18.19 -6.12 -9.41
C ASP A 59 18.20 -6.25 -7.88
N PRO A 60 18.07 -7.47 -7.32
CA PRO A 60 18.10 -7.68 -5.88
C PRO A 60 19.45 -7.32 -5.25
N GLU A 61 20.49 -7.09 -6.05
CA GLU A 61 21.85 -6.73 -5.59
C GLU A 61 22.20 -5.25 -5.84
N ALA A 62 21.23 -4.43 -6.22
CA ALA A 62 21.45 -2.99 -6.42
C ALA A 62 22.07 -2.35 -5.15
N ALA A 63 23.31 -1.86 -5.28
CA ALA A 63 24.05 -1.28 -4.17
C ALA A 63 23.25 -0.14 -3.49
N PRO A 64 23.27 -0.02 -2.15
CA PRO A 64 22.50 1.00 -1.45
C PRO A 64 22.78 2.42 -1.95
N VAL A 65 21.71 3.14 -2.30
CA VAL A 65 21.81 4.54 -2.72
C VAL A 65 22.04 5.42 -1.50
N LEU A 66 23.10 6.22 -1.57
CA LEU A 66 23.29 7.33 -0.65
C LEU A 66 22.26 8.39 -0.96
N PHE A 67 21.56 8.89 0.06
CA PHE A 67 20.64 10.00 -0.08
C PHE A 67 20.93 11.05 0.98
N LYS A 68 20.51 12.28 0.71
CA LYS A 68 20.59 13.39 1.65
C LYS A 68 19.22 14.04 1.77
N VAL A 69 18.78 14.27 3.00
CA VAL A 69 17.58 15.07 3.26
C VAL A 69 17.90 16.53 2.95
N GLN A 70 17.19 17.12 2.00
CA GLN A 70 17.46 18.47 1.52
C GLN A 70 16.51 19.49 2.16
N ALA A 71 15.22 19.16 2.28
CA ALA A 71 14.25 20.00 2.95
C ALA A 71 13.16 19.18 3.65
N VAL A 72 12.57 19.78 4.68
CA VAL A 72 11.38 19.27 5.38
C VAL A 72 10.35 20.39 5.40
N VAL A 73 9.16 20.12 4.89
CA VAL A 73 8.03 21.04 4.82
C VAL A 73 6.96 20.51 5.78
N SER A 74 7.14 20.80 7.06
CA SER A 74 6.32 20.24 8.15
C SER A 74 4.83 20.62 8.05
N ASP A 75 4.51 21.80 7.52
CA ASP A 75 3.13 22.25 7.31
C ASP A 75 2.39 21.44 6.23
N MET A 76 3.12 20.70 5.41
CA MET A 76 2.57 19.86 4.33
C MET A 76 2.92 18.38 4.50
N ASN A 77 3.51 17.98 5.63
CA ASN A 77 3.98 16.62 5.88
C ASN A 77 4.90 16.09 4.76
N ALA A 78 5.69 16.96 4.13
CA ALA A 78 6.50 16.62 2.97
C ALA A 78 8.01 16.68 3.29
N ILE A 79 8.78 15.76 2.69
CA ILE A 79 10.24 15.69 2.78
C ILE A 79 10.80 15.61 1.37
N SER A 80 11.90 16.32 1.11
CA SER A 80 12.68 16.14 -0.11
C SER A 80 14.04 15.52 0.17
N LEU A 81 14.40 14.59 -0.70
CA LEU A 81 15.63 13.84 -0.69
C LEU A 81 16.35 14.03 -2.01
N THR A 82 17.66 14.23 -1.94
CA THR A 82 18.52 14.19 -3.11
C THR A 82 19.26 12.87 -3.16
N VAL A 83 19.26 12.24 -4.32
CA VAL A 83 20.08 11.07 -4.66
C VAL A 83 21.10 11.45 -5.73
N PRO A 84 22.23 10.73 -5.86
CA PRO A 84 23.16 10.96 -6.95
C PRO A 84 22.47 10.84 -8.32
N PRO A 85 22.85 11.65 -9.32
CA PRO A 85 22.26 11.59 -10.67
C PRO A 85 22.54 10.26 -11.38
N GLU A 86 23.58 9.53 -10.97
CA GLU A 86 23.89 8.18 -11.43
C GLU A 86 23.03 7.08 -10.77
N ALA A 87 22.17 7.43 -9.80
CA ALA A 87 21.29 6.46 -9.16
C ALA A 87 20.30 5.87 -10.17
N THR A 88 20.26 4.55 -10.26
CA THR A 88 19.35 3.84 -11.17
C THR A 88 17.95 3.68 -10.55
N ASP A 89 16.95 3.40 -11.39
CA ASP A 89 15.58 3.17 -10.92
C ASP A 89 15.50 1.99 -9.93
N SER A 90 16.24 0.90 -10.18
CA SER A 90 16.31 -0.26 -9.29
C SER A 90 16.89 0.10 -7.92
N GLN A 91 17.87 1.00 -7.93
CA GLN A 91 18.52 1.55 -6.76
C GLN A 91 17.57 2.44 -5.94
N VAL A 92 16.80 3.30 -6.59
CA VAL A 92 15.74 4.11 -5.95
C VAL A 92 14.61 3.21 -5.42
N ALA A 93 14.20 2.18 -6.17
CA ALA A 93 13.22 1.22 -5.71
C ALA A 93 13.69 0.45 -4.46
N GLY A 94 14.98 0.09 -4.41
CA GLY A 94 15.62 -0.49 -3.23
C GLY A 94 15.57 0.46 -2.01
N LEU A 95 15.83 1.75 -2.22
CA LEU A 95 15.71 2.77 -1.17
C LEU A 95 14.27 2.87 -0.63
N LEU A 96 13.26 2.87 -1.51
CA LEU A 96 11.85 2.90 -1.11
C LEU A 96 11.45 1.65 -0.32
N LYS A 97 11.94 0.46 -0.73
CA LYS A 97 11.74 -0.78 0.02
C LYS A 97 12.35 -0.72 1.41
N ARG A 98 13.55 -0.14 1.55
CA ARG A 98 14.20 0.09 2.84
C ARG A 98 13.35 1.02 3.72
N PHE A 99 12.91 2.18 3.21
CA PHE A 99 12.04 3.08 3.98
C PHE A 99 10.75 2.41 4.43
N LYS A 100 10.12 1.60 3.58
CA LYS A 100 8.94 0.82 3.94
C LYS A 100 9.26 -0.18 5.06
N SER A 101 10.38 -0.90 4.96
CA SER A 101 10.82 -1.84 5.99
C SER A 101 11.05 -1.13 7.32
N ASP A 102 11.78 -0.03 7.33
CA ASP A 102 12.08 0.76 8.53
C ASP A 102 10.82 1.40 9.11
N ARG A 103 9.84 1.77 8.28
CA ARG A 103 8.52 2.23 8.74
C ARG A 103 7.78 1.12 9.49
N LEU A 104 7.79 -0.10 8.96
CA LEU A 104 7.14 -1.25 9.59
C LEU A 104 7.87 -1.70 10.86
N ALA A 105 9.18 -1.50 10.92
CA ALA A 105 10.00 -1.76 12.10
C ALA A 105 9.95 -0.63 13.14
N GLY A 106 9.40 0.55 12.80
CA GLY A 106 9.35 1.72 13.67
C GLY A 106 10.66 2.50 13.76
N THR A 107 11.62 2.23 12.87
CA THR A 107 12.97 2.82 12.85
C THR A 107 13.18 3.85 11.74
N LEU A 108 12.12 4.20 10.99
CA LEU A 108 12.23 5.20 9.91
C LEU A 108 12.71 6.57 10.41
N ILE A 109 12.45 6.89 11.68
CA ILE A 109 12.90 8.12 12.35
C ILE A 109 14.42 8.28 12.38
N ASP A 110 15.17 7.17 12.32
CA ASP A 110 16.63 7.18 12.30
C ASP A 110 17.17 7.64 10.95
N LEU A 111 16.35 7.57 9.89
CA LEU A 111 16.72 7.94 8.53
C LEU A 111 16.08 9.24 8.08
N LEU A 112 14.83 9.47 8.45
CA LEU A 112 14.02 10.58 8.00
C LEU A 112 13.45 11.35 9.20
N PRO A 113 13.52 12.69 9.19
CA PRO A 113 12.86 13.51 10.21
C PRO A 113 11.36 13.17 10.30
N PRO A 114 10.74 13.30 11.47
CA PRO A 114 9.31 13.03 11.63
C PRO A 114 8.50 14.08 10.86
N THR A 115 7.52 13.64 10.07
CA THR A 115 6.59 14.54 9.37
C THR A 115 5.37 14.87 10.24
N THR A 116 4.94 13.92 11.08
CA THR A 116 3.79 14.04 11.96
C THR A 116 4.16 13.66 13.39
N PRO A 117 5.04 14.42 14.06
CA PRO A 117 5.56 14.07 15.38
C PRO A 117 4.42 13.94 16.41
N GLY A 118 4.42 12.83 17.17
CA GLY A 118 3.43 12.57 18.22
C GLY A 118 2.06 12.11 17.71
N HIS A 119 1.92 11.78 16.43
CA HIS A 119 0.67 11.28 15.87
C HIS A 119 0.40 9.84 16.32
N LYS A 120 -0.88 9.50 16.57
CA LYS A 120 -1.29 8.18 17.11
C LYS A 120 -0.95 6.99 16.21
N LEU A 121 -0.77 7.25 14.91
CA LEU A 121 -0.40 6.24 13.90
C LEU A 121 1.11 6.17 13.62
N GLY A 122 1.93 6.91 14.39
CA GLY A 122 3.39 7.00 14.23
C GLY A 122 3.86 8.36 13.71
N ASP A 123 5.16 8.62 13.85
CA ASP A 123 5.77 9.92 13.56
C ASP A 123 5.88 10.25 12.05
N HIS A 124 5.55 9.28 11.19
CA HIS A 124 5.43 9.40 9.73
C HIS A 124 4.07 8.89 9.25
N ALA A 125 3.00 9.16 10.01
CA ALA A 125 1.64 8.71 9.69
C ALA A 125 1.15 9.25 8.34
N VAL A 126 1.52 10.48 8.01
CA VAL A 126 1.35 11.09 6.69
C VAL A 126 2.71 11.62 6.27
N ALA A 127 3.23 11.16 5.13
CA ALA A 127 4.52 11.60 4.62
C ALA A 127 4.54 11.55 3.09
N ASP A 128 4.72 12.70 2.47
CA ASP A 128 5.03 12.80 1.04
C ASP A 128 6.55 12.91 0.88
N ILE A 129 7.17 11.92 0.26
CA ILE A 129 8.62 11.87 0.06
C ILE A 129 8.93 12.12 -1.41
N TYR A 130 9.58 13.24 -1.69
CA TYR A 130 10.06 13.61 -3.02
C TYR A 130 11.53 13.20 -3.15
N ILE A 131 11.83 12.37 -4.14
CA ILE A 131 13.19 11.93 -4.45
C ILE A 131 13.57 12.54 -5.79
N VAL A 132 14.63 13.34 -5.81
CA VAL A 132 15.13 13.98 -7.02
C VAL A 132 16.66 13.82 -7.10
N SER A 133 17.20 13.83 -8.31
CA SER A 133 18.65 13.76 -8.53
C SER A 133 19.33 15.13 -8.40
N ASP A 134 18.60 16.20 -8.69
CA ASP A 134 19.13 17.57 -8.66
C ASP A 134 18.60 18.35 -7.46
N ALA A 135 19.53 18.88 -6.67
CA ALA A 135 19.24 19.64 -5.46
C ALA A 135 18.40 20.90 -5.71
N GLN A 136 18.42 21.48 -6.92
CA GLN A 136 17.59 22.65 -7.24
C GLN A 136 16.09 22.33 -7.14
N TYR A 137 15.68 21.11 -7.48
CA TYR A 137 14.29 20.67 -7.39
C TYR A 137 13.90 20.11 -6.01
N ALA A 138 14.88 19.93 -5.12
CA ALA A 138 14.65 19.47 -3.75
C ALA A 138 14.44 20.62 -2.76
N GLN A 139 14.43 21.87 -3.22
CA GLN A 139 14.25 23.04 -2.36
C GLN A 139 12.83 23.13 -1.79
N ALA A 140 12.70 23.68 -0.57
CA ALA A 140 11.42 23.75 0.13
C ALA A 140 10.30 24.43 -0.69
N ASP A 141 10.60 25.50 -1.43
CA ASP A 141 9.61 26.24 -2.22
C ASP A 141 9.13 25.44 -3.45
N VAL A 142 10.03 24.71 -4.09
CA VAL A 142 9.70 23.80 -5.20
C VAL A 142 8.79 22.68 -4.69
N ILE A 143 9.15 22.08 -3.56
CA ILE A 143 8.38 21.00 -2.95
C ILE A 143 7.00 21.48 -2.49
N ARG A 144 6.91 22.65 -1.83
CA ARG A 144 5.63 23.30 -1.50
C ARG A 144 4.73 23.44 -2.73
N THR A 145 5.32 23.79 -3.86
CA THR A 145 4.61 23.94 -5.13
C THR A 145 4.13 22.58 -5.66
N LEU A 146 4.99 21.56 -5.65
CA LEU A 146 4.67 20.20 -6.09
C LEU A 146 3.60 19.55 -5.21
N THR A 147 3.67 19.72 -3.88
CA THR A 147 2.71 19.15 -2.93
C THR A 147 1.33 19.81 -3.02
N ARG A 148 1.25 21.08 -3.43
CA ARG A 148 -0.05 21.75 -3.70
C ARG A 148 -0.71 21.24 -4.98
N GLY A 149 0.06 20.63 -5.89
CA GLY A 149 -0.44 20.09 -7.16
C GLY A 149 -0.80 21.15 -8.20
N ALA A 150 -1.20 20.69 -9.40
CA ALA A 150 -1.52 21.54 -10.56
C ALA A 150 -2.79 22.41 -10.40
N HIS A 151 -3.50 22.28 -9.27
CA HIS A 151 -4.71 23.04 -8.95
C HIS A 151 -4.46 24.15 -7.93
N ALA A 152 -3.20 24.45 -7.61
CA ALA A 152 -2.84 25.60 -6.79
C ALA A 152 -3.21 26.91 -7.53
N PRO A 153 -3.79 27.91 -6.85
CA PRO A 153 -4.07 29.23 -7.44
C PRO A 153 -2.83 29.78 -8.15
N GLY A 154 -2.98 30.17 -9.42
CA GLY A 154 -1.89 30.44 -10.38
C GLY A 154 -0.90 31.55 -10.02
N ASN A 155 -1.03 32.18 -8.85
CA ASN A 155 -0.10 33.18 -8.32
C ASN A 155 0.98 32.56 -7.41
N LEU A 156 1.02 31.23 -7.25
CA LEU A 156 1.87 30.52 -6.28
C LEU A 156 3.07 29.76 -6.90
N TYR A 157 3.21 29.77 -8.23
CA TYR A 157 4.37 29.18 -8.89
C TYR A 157 5.52 30.21 -8.93
N PRO A 158 6.74 29.86 -8.48
CA PRO A 158 7.91 30.63 -8.85
C PRO A 158 8.01 30.66 -10.38
N GLN A 159 8.16 31.86 -10.93
CA GLN A 159 8.38 32.06 -12.36
C GLN A 159 9.80 31.56 -12.67
N ALA A 160 9.87 30.31 -13.11
CA ALA A 160 11.08 29.57 -13.46
C ALA A 160 12.01 29.20 -12.28
N VAL A 161 12.50 27.97 -12.33
CA VAL A 161 13.75 27.51 -11.71
C VAL A 161 14.81 27.52 -12.80
#